data_AF-A0A6C1P538-F1
#
_entry.id   AF-A0A6C1P538-F1
#
_cell.length_a   1.000
_cell.length_b   1.000
_cell.length_c   1.000
_cell.angle_alpha   90.00
_cell.angle_beta   90.00
_cell.angle_gamma   90.00
#
_symmetry.space_group_name_H-M   'P 1'
#
loop_
_entity.id
_entity.type
_entity.pdbx_description
1 polymer ?
#
loop_
_entity_poly.entity_id
_entity_poly.type
_entity_poly.pdbx_seq_one_letter_code
_entity_poly.pdbx_strand_id
1 'polypeptide(L)'
;MIRLFTGIIILCLGSFDGLHAQHTVTSSVKVIVNIVPGIEVKSISDLNFGIIASNTGLNSLNISDDAAGRFLITGAENAEINLDFIIPSQLYGYYEHSIEYIPTIAYSYSYNYGEFTYLDHRSTTPVRLNGSTVEGATGGVYISISGSIIAGNVPEGIYSGIITLSATYN
;
A
#
# COMPACT_ATOMS: atom_id res chain seq x y z
N MET A 1 -91.21 61.13 -25.77
CA MET A 1 -91.11 60.31 -24.55
C MET A 1 -90.63 58.92 -25.00
N ILE A 2 -89.49 58.45 -24.48
CA ILE A 2 -88.94 57.05 -24.49
C ILE A 2 -88.42 56.55 -25.88
N ARG A 3 -87.10 56.50 -26.22
CA ARG A 3 -85.93 55.65 -25.78
C ARG A 3 -86.17 54.15 -26.05
N LEU A 4 -85.26 53.28 -26.55
CA LEU A 4 -83.80 53.21 -26.67
C LEU A 4 -83.43 52.02 -27.63
N PHE A 5 -82.24 52.04 -28.24
CA PHE A 5 -81.60 50.90 -28.94
C PHE A 5 -81.40 49.68 -28.02
N THR A 6 -81.54 48.45 -28.51
CA THR A 6 -80.83 47.27 -27.95
C THR A 6 -80.71 46.14 -28.97
N GLY A 7 -79.49 45.94 -29.49
CA GLY A 7 -79.08 44.67 -30.09
C GLY A 7 -78.51 43.75 -29.02
N ILE A 8 -78.68 42.43 -29.18
CA ILE A 8 -78.00 41.42 -28.37
C ILE A 8 -77.41 40.37 -29.31
N ILE A 9 -76.08 40.36 -29.35
CA ILE A 9 -75.22 39.30 -29.89
C ILE A 9 -75.25 38.16 -28.88
N ILE A 10 -75.67 36.96 -29.31
CA ILE A 10 -75.61 35.77 -28.48
C ILE A 10 -74.17 35.24 -28.54
N LEU A 11 -73.47 35.37 -27.40
CA LEU A 11 -72.16 34.76 -27.14
C LEU A 11 -72.27 33.23 -27.15
N CYS A 12 -71.37 32.59 -27.88
CA CYS A 12 -71.07 31.17 -27.75
C CYS A 12 -70.49 30.88 -26.36
N LEU A 13 -71.22 30.13 -25.54
CA LEU A 13 -70.71 29.49 -24.32
C LEU A 13 -69.97 28.21 -24.71
N GLY A 14 -68.70 28.36 -25.10
CA GLY A 14 -67.75 27.25 -25.11
C GLY A 14 -67.27 27.02 -23.68
N SER A 15 -67.54 25.85 -23.13
CA SER A 15 -66.95 25.37 -21.88
C SER A 15 -65.44 25.25 -22.06
N PHE A 16 -64.69 26.04 -21.29
CA PHE A 16 -63.25 25.87 -21.17
C PHE A 16 -62.98 24.59 -20.37
N ASP A 17 -62.62 23.52 -21.06
CA ASP A 17 -61.97 22.38 -20.41
C ASP A 17 -60.63 22.87 -19.85
N GLY A 18 -60.58 22.97 -18.51
CA GLY A 18 -59.40 23.45 -17.79
C GLY A 18 -58.18 22.63 -18.16
N LEU A 19 -57.24 23.25 -18.87
CA LEU A 19 -55.91 22.73 -19.15
C LEU A 19 -55.18 22.55 -17.79
N HIS A 20 -55.21 21.35 -17.23
CA HIS A 20 -54.43 21.03 -16.05
C HIS A 20 -52.97 20.82 -16.50
N ALA A 21 -52.17 21.89 -16.46
CA ALA A 21 -50.74 21.81 -16.70
C ALA A 21 -50.08 20.99 -15.57
N GLN A 22 -49.72 19.75 -15.85
CA GLN A 22 -48.96 18.92 -14.92
C GLN A 22 -47.49 19.40 -14.92
N HIS A 23 -47.10 20.13 -13.87
CA HIS A 23 -45.73 20.62 -13.70
C HIS A 23 -44.95 19.64 -12.82
N THR A 24 -44.05 18.88 -13.43
CA THR A 24 -43.11 18.02 -12.71
C THR A 24 -41.83 18.79 -12.45
N VAL A 25 -41.52 19.07 -11.19
CA VAL A 25 -40.24 19.63 -10.77
C VAL A 25 -39.38 18.49 -10.26
N THR A 26 -38.24 18.26 -10.91
CA THR A 26 -37.22 17.34 -10.43
C THR A 26 -36.02 18.12 -9.91
N SER A 27 -35.47 17.67 -8.78
CA SER A 27 -34.19 18.14 -8.25
C SER A 27 -33.29 16.93 -8.05
N SER A 28 -31.99 17.10 -8.23
CA SER A 28 -30.99 16.05 -8.09
C SER A 28 -29.83 16.53 -7.23
N VAL A 29 -29.32 15.64 -6.39
CA VAL A 29 -28.13 15.89 -5.56
C VAL A 29 -26.96 15.10 -6.11
N LYS A 30 -25.80 15.74 -6.23
CA LYS A 30 -24.54 15.07 -6.59
C LYS A 30 -23.96 14.40 -5.33
N VAL A 31 -23.89 13.07 -5.35
CA VAL A 31 -23.14 12.31 -4.33
C VAL A 31 -21.69 12.19 -4.78
N ILE A 32 -20.74 12.56 -3.91
CA ILE A 32 -19.30 12.44 -4.16
C ILE A 32 -18.73 11.55 -3.06
N VAL A 33 -18.00 10.50 -3.46
CA VAL A 33 -17.21 9.65 -2.56
C VAL A 33 -15.76 9.75 -3.02
N ASN A 34 -14.84 10.00 -2.08
CA ASN A 34 -13.41 9.95 -2.34
C ASN A 34 -12.83 8.70 -1.66
N ILE A 35 -12.45 7.71 -2.45
CA ILE A 35 -11.81 6.49 -1.96
C ILE A 35 -10.33 6.62 -2.25
N VAL A 36 -9.52 6.76 -1.20
CA VAL A 36 -8.07 6.75 -1.31
C VAL A 36 -7.57 5.35 -0.94
N PRO A 37 -6.78 4.70 -1.80
CA PRO A 37 -6.18 3.40 -1.46
C PRO A 37 -5.20 3.58 -0.30
N GLY A 38 -5.40 2.83 0.79
CA GLY A 38 -4.42 2.75 1.87
C GLY A 38 -3.10 2.14 1.38
N ILE A 39 -2.01 2.44 2.08
CA ILE A 39 -0.75 1.70 1.95
C ILE A 39 -0.67 0.71 3.11
N GLU A 40 -0.28 -0.52 2.82
CA GLU A 40 -0.13 -1.58 3.82
C GLU A 40 1.26 -2.23 3.69
N VAL A 41 1.88 -2.51 4.83
CA VAL A 41 3.13 -3.27 4.93
C VAL A 41 2.85 -4.55 5.71
N LYS A 42 3.13 -5.70 5.10
CA LYS A 42 2.89 -7.02 5.66
C LYS A 42 4.20 -7.81 5.71
N SER A 43 4.54 -8.36 6.88
CA SER A 43 5.62 -9.36 6.98
C SER A 43 5.14 -10.69 6.41
N ILE A 44 5.96 -11.33 5.57
CA ILE A 44 5.68 -12.62 4.94
C ILE A 44 6.55 -13.73 5.52
N SER A 45 7.84 -13.44 5.71
CA SER A 45 8.80 -14.39 6.28
C SER A 45 9.85 -13.68 7.12
N ASP A 46 10.30 -14.35 8.17
CA ASP A 46 11.39 -13.88 9.01
C ASP A 46 12.74 -14.29 8.40
N LEU A 47 13.74 -13.42 8.54
CA LEU A 47 15.12 -13.72 8.18
C LEU A 47 15.71 -14.75 9.16
N ASN A 48 16.21 -15.86 8.64
CA ASN A 48 16.77 -16.93 9.47
C ASN A 48 18.08 -17.48 8.89
N PHE A 49 19.18 -17.30 9.61
CA PHE A 49 20.48 -17.86 9.24
C PHE A 49 20.61 -19.37 9.55
N GLY A 50 19.63 -19.96 10.24
CA GLY A 50 19.67 -21.36 10.66
C GLY A 50 20.65 -21.62 11.81
N ILE A 51 21.21 -22.82 11.83
CA ILE A 51 22.21 -23.22 12.82
C ILE A 51 23.60 -22.92 12.26
N ILE A 52 24.35 -22.07 12.96
CA ILE A 52 25.73 -21.72 12.61
C ILE A 52 26.65 -22.16 13.75
N ALA A 53 27.71 -22.88 13.40
CA ALA A 53 28.72 -23.26 14.38
C ALA A 53 29.56 -22.03 14.78
N SER A 54 29.94 -21.98 16.06
CA SER A 54 30.86 -20.94 16.56
C SER A 54 32.19 -20.96 15.80
N ASN A 55 32.85 -19.82 15.68
CA ASN A 55 34.16 -19.67 15.03
C ASN A 55 34.21 -20.03 13.53
N THR A 56 33.07 -19.99 12.85
CA THR A 56 32.99 -20.21 11.39
C THR A 56 33.33 -18.97 10.57
N GLY A 57 33.35 -17.78 11.18
CA GLY A 57 33.66 -16.53 10.50
C GLY A 57 32.44 -15.94 9.78
N LEU A 58 32.64 -15.48 8.54
CA LEU A 58 31.59 -14.85 7.75
C LEU A 58 30.59 -15.89 7.24
N ASN A 59 29.31 -15.71 7.58
CA ASN A 59 28.20 -16.51 7.08
C ASN A 59 27.24 -15.56 6.34
N SER A 60 26.98 -15.85 5.07
CA SER A 60 26.17 -15.00 4.20
C SER A 60 24.92 -15.74 3.75
N LEU A 61 23.80 -15.02 3.71
CA LEU A 61 22.56 -15.46 3.13
C LEU A 61 22.26 -14.60 1.89
N ASN A 62 21.88 -15.23 0.78
CA ASN A 62 21.51 -14.51 -0.42
C ASN A 62 20.09 -13.95 -0.32
N ILE A 63 19.83 -12.85 -1.01
CA ILE A 63 18.51 -12.22 -1.07
C ILE A 63 17.44 -13.09 -1.74
N SER A 64 17.85 -13.98 -2.64
CA SER A 64 16.95 -14.94 -3.28
C SER A 64 16.63 -16.15 -2.43
N ASP A 65 17.33 -16.37 -1.31
CA ASP A 65 17.15 -17.57 -0.50
C ASP A 65 15.78 -17.58 0.18
N ASP A 66 15.22 -18.78 0.40
CA ASP A 66 13.93 -18.95 1.08
C ASP A 66 13.98 -18.52 2.55
N ALA A 67 15.18 -18.50 3.14
CA ALA A 67 15.39 -18.06 4.51
C ALA A 67 15.56 -16.54 4.64
N ALA A 68 15.49 -15.78 3.53
CA ALA A 68 15.52 -14.33 3.57
C ALA A 68 14.22 -13.78 4.21
N GLY A 69 14.37 -12.67 4.92
CA GLY A 69 13.22 -11.95 5.47
C GLY A 69 12.48 -11.23 4.35
N ARG A 70 11.14 -11.26 4.36
CA ARG A 70 10.35 -10.67 3.29
C ARG A 70 9.17 -9.87 3.82
N PHE A 71 8.96 -8.73 3.20
CA PHE A 71 7.77 -7.90 3.35
C PHE A 71 7.06 -7.76 2.00
N LEU A 72 5.75 -7.59 2.05
CA LEU A 72 4.94 -7.15 0.93
C LEU A 72 4.37 -5.78 1.28
N ILE A 73 4.56 -4.84 0.37
CA ILE A 73 3.90 -3.54 0.42
C ILE A 73 2.81 -3.55 -0.65
N THR A 74 1.60 -3.17 -0.27
CA THR A 74 0.48 -3.01 -1.20
C THR A 74 -0.11 -1.60 -1.14
N GLY A 75 -0.73 -1.17 -2.23
CA GLY A 75 -1.35 0.14 -2.33
C GLY A 75 -1.94 0.41 -3.72
N ALA A 76 -2.07 1.69 -4.08
CA ALA A 76 -2.48 2.05 -5.43
C ALA A 76 -1.43 1.65 -6.46
N GLU A 77 -1.86 1.08 -7.59
CA GLU A 77 -1.03 0.95 -8.77
C GLU A 77 -0.42 2.30 -9.16
N ASN A 78 0.85 2.31 -9.55
CA ASN A 78 1.60 3.49 -9.96
C ASN A 78 1.85 4.54 -8.86
N ALA A 79 1.41 4.30 -7.62
CA ALA A 79 1.76 5.19 -6.53
C ALA A 79 3.27 5.10 -6.24
N GLU A 80 3.86 6.25 -5.92
CA GLU A 80 5.24 6.32 -5.45
C GLU A 80 5.24 6.36 -3.92
N ILE A 81 6.13 5.58 -3.33
CA ILE A 81 6.25 5.42 -1.88
C ILE A 81 7.70 5.63 -1.47
N ASN A 82 7.89 6.20 -0.29
CA ASN A 82 9.20 6.27 0.36
C ASN A 82 9.32 5.10 1.35
N LEU A 83 10.47 4.44 1.32
CA LEU A 83 10.80 3.35 2.25
C LEU A 83 11.75 3.87 3.33
N ASP A 84 11.49 3.49 4.57
CA ASP A 84 12.37 3.72 5.71
C ASP A 84 12.62 2.43 6.48
N PHE A 85 13.86 2.24 6.92
CA PHE A 85 14.33 1.01 7.54
C PHE A 85 15.02 1.28 8.87
N ILE A 86 14.59 0.57 9.91
CA ILE A 86 15.33 0.46 11.16
C ILE A 86 15.90 -0.94 11.21
N ILE A 87 17.22 -1.04 11.03
CA ILE A 87 17.94 -2.32 10.97
C ILE A 87 19.07 -2.30 11.98
N PRO A 88 19.17 -3.32 12.83
CA PRO A 88 20.25 -3.39 13.80
C PRO A 88 21.56 -3.71 13.07
N SER A 89 22.67 -3.08 13.47
CA SER A 89 24.00 -3.48 13.02
C SER A 89 24.55 -4.70 13.79
N GLN A 90 23.83 -5.13 14.82
CA GLN A 90 24.22 -6.23 15.70
C GLN A 90 22.99 -7.07 16.08
N LEU A 91 23.16 -8.39 16.11
CA LEU A 91 22.16 -9.28 16.71
C LEU A 91 22.59 -9.59 18.14
N TYR A 92 21.63 -9.59 19.06
CA TYR A 92 21.88 -9.74 20.49
C TYR A 92 21.45 -11.12 20.96
N GLY A 93 22.32 -11.77 21.73
CA GLY A 93 22.04 -13.00 22.44
C GLY A 93 21.92 -12.79 23.95
N TYR A 94 21.96 -13.88 24.70
CA TYR A 94 21.98 -13.80 26.16
C TYR A 94 23.25 -13.11 26.69
N TYR A 95 23.16 -12.52 27.88
CA TYR A 95 24.28 -11.89 28.59
C TYR A 95 25.00 -10.77 27.81
N GLU A 96 24.26 -9.99 27.03
CA GLU A 96 24.77 -8.84 26.27
C GLU A 96 25.83 -9.17 25.21
N HIS A 97 25.98 -10.45 24.85
CA HIS A 97 26.79 -10.83 23.71
C HIS A 97 26.10 -10.42 22.42
N SER A 98 26.87 -9.90 21.46
CA SER A 98 26.36 -9.56 20.15
C SER A 98 27.24 -10.10 19.02
N ILE A 99 26.61 -10.29 17.87
CA ILE A 99 27.29 -10.61 16.61
C ILE A 99 27.02 -9.51 15.60
N GLU A 100 28.04 -9.16 14.82
CA GLU A 100 27.89 -8.15 13.77
C GLU A 100 26.96 -8.68 12.66
N TYR A 101 26.07 -7.81 12.20
CA TYR A 101 25.16 -8.07 11.09
C TYR A 101 25.29 -6.98 10.03
N ILE A 102 25.52 -7.42 8.80
CA ILE A 102 25.71 -6.58 7.61
C ILE A 102 24.51 -6.81 6.69
N PRO A 103 23.49 -5.94 6.71
CA PRO A 103 22.26 -6.15 5.97
C PRO A 103 22.43 -5.91 4.47
N THR A 104 21.64 -6.62 3.67
CA THR A 104 21.46 -6.43 2.24
C THR A 104 19.97 -6.39 1.93
N ILE A 105 19.52 -5.34 1.24
CA ILE A 105 18.10 -5.12 0.94
C ILE A 105 17.94 -4.92 -0.55
N ALA A 106 16.85 -5.45 -1.08
CA ALA A 106 16.40 -5.17 -2.42
C ALA A 106 14.89 -5.26 -2.47
N TYR A 107 14.31 -4.67 -3.52
CA TYR A 107 12.92 -4.89 -3.87
C TYR A 107 12.78 -5.64 -5.19
N SER A 108 11.64 -6.30 -5.36
CA SER A 108 11.22 -6.91 -6.62
C SER A 108 9.70 -6.88 -6.73
N TYR A 109 9.18 -6.93 -7.96
CA TYR A 109 7.73 -7.01 -8.21
C TYR A 109 7.21 -8.44 -8.25
N SER A 110 8.07 -9.42 -7.94
CA SER A 110 7.72 -10.83 -7.87
C SER A 110 8.36 -11.44 -6.63
N TYR A 111 7.62 -12.38 -6.02
CA TYR A 111 7.96 -12.92 -4.71
C TYR A 111 9.25 -13.76 -4.73
N ASN A 112 9.41 -14.63 -5.73
CA ASN A 112 10.50 -15.64 -5.77
C ASN A 112 11.44 -15.51 -6.95
N TYR A 113 11.10 -14.69 -7.95
CA TYR A 113 11.80 -14.69 -9.24
C TYR A 113 11.80 -13.29 -9.81
N GLY A 114 12.95 -12.77 -10.18
CA GLY A 114 13.02 -11.50 -10.87
C GLY A 114 14.34 -10.79 -10.69
N GLU A 115 14.42 -9.61 -11.31
CA GLU A 115 15.49 -8.67 -11.04
C GLU A 115 15.26 -8.05 -9.66
N PHE A 116 16.30 -8.11 -8.84
CA PHE A 116 16.35 -7.44 -7.55
C PHE A 116 17.01 -6.08 -7.74
N THR A 117 16.31 -5.03 -7.32
CA THR A 117 16.89 -3.69 -7.25
C THR A 117 17.36 -3.42 -5.84
N TYR A 118 18.67 -3.35 -5.65
CA TYR A 118 19.28 -3.15 -4.35
C TYR A 118 18.99 -1.75 -3.81
N LEU A 119 18.72 -1.70 -2.51
CA LEU A 119 18.41 -0.48 -1.77
C LEU A 119 19.52 -0.18 -0.77
N ASP A 120 19.86 1.10 -0.64
CA ASP A 120 20.62 1.58 0.50
C ASP A 120 19.66 1.89 1.64
N HIS A 121 19.75 1.10 2.72
CA HIS A 121 18.91 1.25 3.91
C HIS A 121 19.13 2.55 4.68
N ARG A 122 20.18 3.31 4.36
CA ARG A 122 20.49 4.61 4.97
C ARG A 122 19.91 5.78 4.19
N SER A 123 19.30 5.51 3.03
CA SER A 123 18.74 6.51 2.14
C SER A 123 17.26 6.25 1.91
N THR A 124 16.45 7.31 1.97
CA THR A 124 15.07 7.25 1.51
C THR A 124 15.07 7.07 -0.01
N THR A 125 14.62 5.89 -0.45
CA THR A 125 14.54 5.55 -1.87
C THR A 125 13.07 5.54 -2.30
N PRO A 126 12.67 6.36 -3.28
CA PRO A 126 11.33 6.28 -3.84
C PRO A 126 11.18 4.98 -4.62
N VAL A 127 10.10 4.25 -4.37
CA VAL A 127 9.73 3.03 -5.07
C VAL A 127 8.34 3.20 -5.63
N ARG A 128 8.15 2.82 -6.89
CA ARG A 128 6.83 2.87 -7.54
C ARG A 128 6.16 1.51 -7.42
N LEU A 129 4.93 1.48 -6.95
CA LEU A 129 4.14 0.25 -6.92
C LEU A 129 3.75 -0.15 -8.34
N ASN A 130 4.09 -1.38 -8.73
CA ASN A 130 3.71 -1.94 -10.02
C ASN A 130 2.39 -2.71 -9.90
N GLY A 131 1.67 -2.85 -11.01
CA GLY A 131 0.43 -3.61 -11.10
C GLY A 131 0.59 -4.98 -10.46
N SER A 132 -0.22 -5.24 -9.44
CA SER A 132 -0.23 -6.48 -8.69
C SER A 132 -1.67 -6.90 -8.47
N THR A 133 -1.96 -8.20 -8.61
CA THR A 133 -3.28 -8.77 -8.29
C THR A 133 -3.34 -9.34 -6.88
N VAL A 134 -2.32 -9.05 -6.06
CA VAL A 134 -2.17 -9.62 -4.73
C VAL A 134 -3.07 -8.91 -3.72
N GLU A 135 -3.84 -9.70 -2.96
CA GLU A 135 -4.59 -9.29 -1.77
C GLU A 135 -5.56 -8.09 -1.95
N GLY A 136 -6.12 -7.92 -3.15
CA GLY A 136 -7.14 -6.88 -3.40
C GLY A 136 -6.60 -5.46 -3.55
N ALA A 137 -5.27 -5.29 -3.54
CA ALA A 137 -4.64 -4.07 -3.98
C ALA A 137 -4.48 -4.05 -5.51
N THR A 138 -4.29 -2.86 -6.07
CA THR A 138 -4.01 -2.69 -7.50
C THR A 138 -2.53 -2.61 -7.78
N GLY A 139 -1.71 -2.27 -6.79
CA GLY A 139 -0.26 -2.24 -6.87
C GLY A 139 0.42 -2.94 -5.70
N GLY A 140 1.64 -3.46 -5.93
CA GLY A 140 2.44 -4.04 -4.88
C GLY A 140 3.91 -4.22 -5.22
N VAL A 141 4.73 -4.40 -4.19
CA VAL A 141 6.16 -4.68 -4.30
C VAL A 141 6.62 -5.53 -3.11
N TYR A 142 7.52 -6.48 -3.37
CA TYR A 142 8.16 -7.28 -2.33
C TYR A 142 9.49 -6.66 -1.94
N ILE A 143 9.73 -6.54 -0.64
CA ILE A 143 11.01 -6.15 -0.07
C ILE A 143 11.66 -7.39 0.51
N SER A 144 12.86 -7.72 0.05
CA SER A 144 13.65 -8.84 0.57
C SER A 144 14.83 -8.31 1.38
N ILE A 145 15.08 -8.91 2.54
CA ILE A 145 16.16 -8.56 3.44
C ILE A 145 16.96 -9.82 3.73
N SER A 146 18.26 -9.72 3.52
CA SER A 146 19.26 -10.75 3.76
C SER A 146 20.51 -10.07 4.31
N GLY A 147 21.65 -10.77 4.31
CA GLY A 147 22.90 -10.15 4.70
C GLY A 147 23.93 -11.17 5.13
N SER A 148 24.90 -10.69 5.89
CA SER A 148 25.93 -11.54 6.47
C SER A 148 26.07 -11.31 7.95
N ILE A 149 26.43 -12.36 8.67
CA ILE A 149 26.83 -12.28 10.08
C ILE A 149 28.27 -12.76 10.24
N ILE A 150 28.96 -12.27 11.27
CA ILE A 150 30.30 -12.71 11.61
C ILE A 150 30.24 -13.53 12.90
N ALA A 151 30.23 -14.86 12.75
CA ALA A 151 30.24 -15.82 13.85
C ALA A 151 31.69 -16.17 14.23
N GLY A 152 32.34 -15.25 14.94
CA GLY A 152 33.70 -15.43 15.49
C GLY A 152 33.69 -16.26 16.78
N ASN A 153 34.52 -15.87 17.75
CA ASN A 153 34.54 -16.46 19.09
C ASN A 153 33.41 -15.89 19.95
N VAL A 154 32.18 -16.26 19.58
CA VAL A 154 30.94 -15.84 20.23
C VAL A 154 30.40 -17.03 21.03
N PRO A 155 29.85 -16.83 22.24
CA PRO A 155 29.25 -17.91 23.00
C PRO A 155 28.12 -18.61 22.25
N GLU A 156 27.92 -19.89 22.53
CA GLU A 156 26.79 -20.63 21.97
C GLU A 156 25.47 -20.03 22.49
N GLY A 157 24.51 -19.82 21.59
CA GLY A 157 23.23 -19.22 21.94
C GLY A 157 22.41 -18.79 20.73
N ILE A 158 21.24 -18.21 21.01
CA ILE A 158 20.38 -17.61 20.00
C ILE A 158 20.68 -16.12 19.96
N TYR A 159 20.92 -15.59 18.77
CA TYR A 159 21.13 -14.17 18.51
C TYR A 159 19.99 -13.65 17.64
N SER A 160 19.39 -12.53 18.03
CA SER A 160 18.22 -11.98 17.33
C SER A 160 18.26 -10.46 17.28
N GLY A 161 17.51 -9.91 16.33
CA GLY A 161 17.35 -8.47 16.13
C GLY A 161 16.01 -8.23 15.44
N ILE A 162 15.44 -7.04 15.64
CA ILE A 162 14.17 -6.66 15.01
C ILE A 162 14.49 -5.72 13.86
N ILE A 163 13.97 -6.06 12.67
CA ILE A 163 14.01 -5.18 11.50
C ILE A 163 12.62 -4.57 11.35
N THR A 164 12.56 -3.25 11.26
CA THR A 164 11.31 -2.52 11.01
C THR A 164 11.37 -1.88 9.64
N LEU A 165 10.32 -2.10 8.85
CA LEU A 165 10.09 -1.44 7.57
C LEU A 165 8.86 -0.54 7.70
N SER A 166 9.01 0.72 7.27
CA SER A 166 7.90 1.66 7.12
C SER A 166 7.80 2.11 5.66
N ALA A 167 6.57 2.34 5.21
CA ALA A 167 6.30 2.86 3.89
C ALA A 167 5.31 4.02 3.98
N THR A 168 5.59 5.10 3.27
CA THR A 168 4.71 6.28 3.19
C THR A 168 4.51 6.66 1.74
N TYR A 169 3.32 7.16 1.39
CA TYR A 169 3.14 7.77 0.09
C TYR A 169 4.03 9.01 -0.04
N ASN A 170 4.63 9.18 -1.22
CA ASN A 170 5.31 10.41 -1.59
C ASN A 170 4.29 11.49 -1.95
#